data_AF-A0A9E2UEN1-F1
#
_entry.id   AF-A0A9E2UEN1-F1
#
_cell.length_a   1.000
_cell.length_b   1.000
_cell.length_c   1.000
_cell.angle_alpha   90.00
_cell.angle_beta   90.00
_cell.angle_gamma   90.00
#
_symmetry.space_group_name_H-M   'P 1'
#
loop_
_entity.id
_entity.type
_entity.pdbx_description
1 polymer ?
#
loop_
_entity_poly.entity_id
_entity_poly.type
_entity_poly.pdbx_seq_one_letter_code
_entity_poly.pdbx_strand_id
1 'polypeptide(L)'
;MLKYAFPALISGGLALTACMAAQGEGGGGAPQPPPAPTQAAAAQQGLATLQQLVTPQNYAGLGFSSPEEVRRAQLGSPMPLFRVELNTLMQMTPQTPSSTVLVDARRSLYPVVVDQRVASSLFVMRHDDGWRATDFGSA
;
A
#
# COMPACT_ATOMS: atom_id res chain seq x y z
N MET A 1 -36.98 -43.42 28.68
CA MET A 1 -36.61 -42.79 29.96
C MET A 1 -35.38 -43.49 30.52
N LEU A 2 -34.21 -42.86 30.52
CA LEU A 2 -33.06 -43.36 31.27
C LEU A 2 -32.23 -42.17 31.75
N LYS A 3 -32.06 -42.11 33.07
CA LYS A 3 -31.42 -41.08 33.88
C LYS A 3 -30.04 -41.63 34.23
N TYR A 4 -28.95 -40.94 33.91
CA TYR A 4 -27.64 -41.24 34.50
C TYR A 4 -26.89 -39.96 34.81
N ALA A 5 -26.46 -39.89 36.06
CA ALA A 5 -25.62 -38.86 36.64
C ALA A 5 -24.14 -39.32 36.67
N PHE A 6 -23.27 -38.31 36.74
CA PHE A 6 -21.80 -38.26 36.69
C PHE A 6 -21.01 -39.23 37.59
N PRO A 7 -19.69 -39.39 37.32
CA PRO A 7 -18.72 -38.66 38.16
C PRO A 7 -17.55 -37.98 37.40
N ALA A 8 -16.92 -37.07 38.15
CA ALA A 8 -15.85 -36.15 37.78
C ALA A 8 -14.46 -36.77 37.54
N LEU A 9 -13.55 -36.04 36.87
CA LEU A 9 -12.15 -35.84 37.31
C LEU A 9 -11.36 -34.84 36.42
N ILE A 10 -11.03 -33.69 37.02
CA ILE A 10 -9.74 -32.98 37.13
C ILE A 10 -8.77 -33.02 35.92
N SER A 11 -8.37 -31.84 35.43
CA SER A 11 -7.00 -31.29 35.54
C SER A 11 -6.58 -30.46 34.33
N GLY A 12 -5.80 -29.41 34.59
CA GLY A 12 -4.87 -28.86 33.61
C GLY A 12 -5.24 -27.49 33.08
N GLY A 13 -4.81 -26.45 33.78
CA GLY A 13 -4.86 -25.09 33.28
C GLY A 13 -4.00 -24.92 32.03
N LEU A 14 -4.43 -24.00 31.15
CA LEU A 14 -3.54 -23.29 30.26
C LEU A 14 -3.86 -21.79 30.36
N ALA A 15 -2.79 -21.02 30.53
CA ALA A 15 -2.79 -19.59 30.74
C ALA A 15 -3.58 -18.85 29.65
N LEU A 16 -4.57 -18.07 30.07
CA LEU A 16 -5.12 -16.98 29.28
C LEU A 16 -4.06 -15.88 29.21
N THR A 17 -3.14 -16.00 28.26
CA THR A 17 -2.36 -14.86 27.78
C THR A 17 -3.36 -13.91 27.13
N ALA A 18 -3.79 -12.91 27.88
CA ALA A 18 -4.53 -11.78 27.34
C ALA A 18 -3.60 -11.05 26.37
N CYS A 19 -3.71 -11.35 25.07
CA CYS A 19 -3.34 -10.39 24.05
C CYS A 19 -4.26 -9.18 24.25
N MET A 20 -3.76 -8.13 24.91
CA MET A 20 -4.35 -6.80 24.83
C MET A 20 -4.38 -6.43 23.36
N ALA A 21 -5.55 -6.61 22.75
CA ALA A 21 -5.90 -6.05 21.48
C ALA A 21 -5.78 -4.52 21.63
N ALA A 22 -4.75 -3.95 21.01
CA ALA A 22 -4.76 -2.54 20.66
C ALA A 22 -5.88 -2.36 19.64
N GLN A 23 -7.08 -2.04 20.14
CA GLN A 23 -8.17 -1.53 19.34
C GLN A 23 -7.83 -0.10 18.93
N GLY A 24 -7.08 0.03 17.84
CA GLY A 24 -6.92 1.26 17.07
C GLY A 24 -7.94 1.27 15.95
N GLU A 25 -9.05 1.98 16.18
CA GLU A 25 -9.82 2.79 15.24
C GLU A 25 -9.93 2.35 13.77
N GLY A 26 -11.11 1.81 13.44
CA GLY A 26 -11.96 2.24 12.33
C GLY A 26 -11.33 2.81 11.06
N GLY A 27 -11.11 1.92 10.08
CA GLY A 27 -10.99 2.26 8.67
C GLY A 27 -10.74 0.97 7.91
N GLY A 28 -11.65 0.58 7.01
CA GLY A 28 -11.48 -0.59 6.14
C GLY A 28 -10.39 -0.36 5.09
N GLY A 29 -9.16 -0.14 5.54
CA GLY A 29 -7.98 -0.03 4.69
C GLY A 29 -7.58 -1.41 4.20
N ALA A 30 -7.39 -1.54 2.88
CA ALA A 30 -6.76 -2.72 2.32
C ALA A 30 -5.44 -3.00 3.08
N PRO A 31 -5.08 -4.27 3.33
CA PRO A 31 -3.84 -4.61 4.02
C PRO A 31 -2.66 -3.88 3.38
N GLN A 32 -2.02 -3.00 4.15
CA GLN A 32 -0.87 -2.25 3.65
C GLN A 32 0.35 -3.19 3.62
N PRO A 33 1.11 -3.25 2.52
CA PRO A 33 2.27 -4.14 2.43
C PRO A 33 3.30 -3.87 3.53
N PRO A 34 4.01 -4.90 4.01
CA PRO A 34 5.08 -4.73 4.98
C PRO A 34 6.16 -3.79 4.43
N PRO A 35 6.94 -3.11 5.30
CA PRO A 35 8.03 -2.28 4.85
C PRO A 35 9.11 -3.11 4.14
N ALA A 36 9.67 -2.54 3.08
CA ALA A 36 10.79 -3.10 2.31
C ALA A 36 12.06 -2.28 2.51
N PRO A 37 13.26 -2.89 2.41
CA PRO A 37 14.53 -2.19 2.57
C PRO A 37 14.81 -1.20 1.44
N THR A 38 14.23 -1.40 0.26
CA THR A 38 14.46 -0.56 -0.91
C THR A 38 13.15 -0.14 -1.57
N GLN A 39 13.18 1.00 -2.25
CA GLN A 39 12.06 1.51 -3.02
C GLN A 39 11.57 0.52 -4.08
N ALA A 40 12.50 -0.08 -4.83
CA ALA A 40 12.18 -1.05 -5.86
C ALA A 40 11.51 -2.31 -5.28
N ALA A 41 11.97 -2.80 -4.12
CA ALA A 41 11.35 -3.94 -3.46
C ALA A 41 9.92 -3.62 -3.00
N ALA A 42 9.69 -2.45 -2.43
CA ALA A 42 8.34 -2.00 -2.06
C ALA A 42 7.43 -1.84 -3.29
N ALA A 43 7.96 -1.35 -4.42
CA ALA A 43 7.21 -1.26 -5.67
C ALA A 43 6.78 -2.64 -6.18
N GLN A 44 7.68 -3.63 -6.14
CA GLN A 44 7.37 -5.01 -6.54
C GLN A 44 6.31 -5.65 -5.64
N GLN A 45 6.42 -5.45 -4.32
CA GLN A 45 5.39 -5.88 -3.37
C GLN A 45 4.04 -5.20 -3.63
N GLY A 46 4.05 -3.90 -3.96
CA GLY A 46 2.88 -3.15 -4.36
C GLY A 46 2.22 -3.72 -5.61
N LEU A 47 3.00 -4.02 -6.66
CA LEU A 47 2.47 -4.65 -7.88
C LEU A 47 1.83 -6.02 -7.58
N ALA A 48 2.48 -6.85 -6.77
CA ALA A 48 1.92 -8.13 -6.33
C ALA A 48 0.60 -7.95 -5.55
N THR A 49 0.52 -6.89 -4.73
CA THR A 49 -0.71 -6.55 -4.00
C THR A 49 -1.81 -6.09 -4.95
N LEU A 50 -1.51 -5.21 -5.91
CA LEU A 50 -2.46 -4.78 -6.93
C LEU A 50 -3.03 -5.96 -7.72
N GLN A 51 -2.18 -6.91 -8.09
CA GLN A 51 -2.58 -8.16 -8.77
C GLN A 51 -3.57 -8.99 -7.96
N GLN A 52 -3.51 -8.93 -6.62
CA GLN A 52 -4.46 -9.62 -5.73
C GLN A 52 -5.74 -8.83 -5.49
N LEU A 53 -5.68 -7.50 -5.53
CA LEU A 53 -6.83 -6.61 -5.30
C LEU A 53 -7.76 -6.49 -6.51
N VAL A 54 -7.26 -6.77 -7.71
CA VAL A 54 -8.08 -6.70 -8.93
C VAL A 54 -9.04 -7.89 -9.00
N THR A 55 -10.31 -7.59 -9.21
CA THR A 55 -11.42 -8.53 -9.34
C THR A 55 -12.21 -8.24 -10.64
N PRO A 56 -13.06 -9.18 -11.08
CA PRO A 56 -13.98 -8.94 -12.19
C PRO A 56 -14.92 -7.73 -12.00
N GLN A 57 -15.12 -7.28 -10.76
CA GLN A 57 -16.00 -6.16 -10.43
C GLN A 57 -15.29 -4.81 -10.40
N ASN A 58 -13.96 -4.76 -10.21
CA ASN A 58 -13.23 -3.50 -10.02
C ASN A 58 -12.12 -3.21 -11.05
N TYR A 59 -11.77 -4.17 -11.92
CA TYR A 59 -10.61 -4.03 -12.83
C TYR A 59 -10.66 -2.75 -13.68
N ALA A 60 -11.84 -2.40 -14.20
CA ALA A 60 -12.04 -1.21 -15.03
C ALA A 60 -11.81 0.09 -14.23
N GLY A 61 -12.25 0.12 -12.97
CA GLY A 61 -12.02 1.27 -12.07
C GLY A 61 -10.55 1.44 -11.67
N LEU A 62 -9.73 0.40 -11.85
CA LEU A 62 -8.29 0.42 -11.62
C LEU A 62 -7.48 0.66 -12.90
N GLY A 63 -8.15 0.86 -14.04
CA GLY A 63 -7.57 1.22 -15.34
C GLY A 63 -7.18 0.03 -16.24
N PHE A 64 -7.58 -1.18 -15.86
CA PHE A 64 -7.41 -2.38 -16.68
C PHE A 64 -8.62 -2.63 -17.59
N SER A 65 -8.38 -3.34 -18.68
CA SER A 65 -9.36 -3.75 -19.71
C SER A 65 -9.95 -5.14 -19.42
N SER A 66 -9.25 -5.96 -18.62
CA SER A 66 -9.79 -7.21 -18.08
C SER A 66 -9.02 -7.63 -16.81
N PRO A 67 -9.58 -8.53 -15.99
CA PRO A 67 -8.85 -9.10 -14.84
C PRO A 67 -7.57 -9.86 -15.24
N GLU A 68 -7.56 -10.50 -16.40
CA GLU A 68 -6.42 -11.28 -16.90
C GLU A 68 -5.26 -10.38 -17.33
N GLU A 69 -5.54 -9.15 -17.77
CA GLU A 69 -4.55 -8.16 -18.17
C GLU A 69 -3.55 -7.87 -17.03
N VAL A 70 -4.04 -7.85 -15.78
CA VAL A 70 -3.24 -7.52 -14.58
C VAL A 70 -2.08 -8.47 -14.35
N ARG A 71 -2.20 -9.73 -14.77
CA ARG A 71 -1.13 -10.73 -14.63
C ARG A 71 0.08 -10.42 -15.52
N ARG A 72 -0.11 -9.63 -16.58
CA ARG A 72 0.97 -9.18 -17.48
C ARG A 72 1.53 -7.81 -17.11
N ALA A 73 0.96 -7.17 -16.07
CA ALA A 73 1.37 -5.86 -15.63
C ALA A 73 2.81 -5.85 -15.12
N GLN A 74 3.54 -4.81 -15.47
CA GLN A 74 4.93 -4.57 -15.10
C GLN A 74 5.10 -3.13 -14.59
N LEU A 75 6.13 -2.91 -13.79
CA LEU A 75 6.49 -1.56 -13.36
C LEU A 75 7.28 -0.84 -14.46
N GLY A 76 6.84 0.37 -14.80
CA GLY A 76 7.62 1.32 -15.59
C GLY A 76 8.71 2.00 -14.77
N SER A 77 9.41 2.94 -15.41
CA SER A 77 10.45 3.74 -14.74
C SER A 77 9.85 4.61 -13.61
N PRO A 78 10.49 4.65 -12.44
CA PRO A 78 10.01 5.48 -11.33
C PRO A 78 10.10 6.97 -11.65
N MET A 79 9.11 7.70 -11.18
CA MET A 79 9.09 9.16 -11.20
C MET A 79 9.14 9.67 -9.75
N PRO A 80 10.21 10.36 -9.32
CA PRO A 80 10.27 10.97 -8.00
C PRO A 80 9.29 12.13 -7.90
N LEU A 81 8.56 12.20 -6.79
CA LEU A 81 7.70 13.32 -6.48
C LEU A 81 8.46 14.32 -5.63
N PHE A 82 8.29 15.58 -5.97
CA PHE A 82 8.73 16.71 -5.18
C PHE A 82 7.52 17.46 -4.68
N ARG A 83 7.66 18.08 -3.51
CA ARG A 83 6.68 19.01 -2.97
C ARG A 83 7.27 20.40 -2.92
N VAL A 84 6.40 21.40 -2.95
CA VAL A 84 6.75 22.77 -2.63
C VAL A 84 6.05 23.12 -1.33
N GLU A 85 6.81 23.61 -0.36
CA GLU A 85 6.27 23.95 0.95
C GLU A 85 5.62 25.34 0.91
N LEU A 86 4.51 25.52 1.62
CA LEU A 86 3.75 26.77 1.61
C LEU A 86 4.60 27.99 2.00
N ASN A 87 5.43 27.83 3.04
CA ASN A 87 6.33 28.89 3.48
C ASN A 87 7.34 29.28 2.39
N THR A 88 7.79 28.31 1.59
CA THR A 88 8.66 28.56 0.44
C THR A 88 7.91 29.31 -0.65
N LEU A 89 6.69 28.90 -0.99
CA LEU A 89 5.84 29.59 -1.97
C LEU A 89 5.61 31.06 -1.62
N MET A 90 5.35 31.36 -0.34
CA MET A 90 5.15 32.74 0.14
C MET A 90 6.40 33.63 -0.02
N GLN A 91 7.58 33.03 -0.07
CA GLN A 91 8.86 33.73 -0.18
C GLN A 91 9.37 33.78 -1.63
N MET A 92 8.67 33.16 -2.58
CA MET A 92 9.08 33.15 -3.99
C MET A 92 8.95 34.53 -4.63
N THR A 93 9.95 34.85 -5.44
CA THR A 93 9.97 36.00 -6.34
C THR A 93 10.05 35.49 -7.79
N PRO A 94 9.76 36.32 -8.81
CA PRO A 94 9.94 35.93 -10.21
C PRO A 94 11.37 35.47 -10.56
N GLN A 95 12.36 35.85 -9.75
CA GLN A 95 13.77 35.48 -9.92
C GLN A 95 14.17 34.22 -9.14
N THR A 96 13.29 33.66 -8.30
CA THR A 96 13.58 32.45 -7.52
C THR A 96 13.69 31.25 -8.46
N PRO A 97 14.83 30.54 -8.49
CA PRO A 97 14.97 29.33 -9.31
C PRO A 97 14.00 28.23 -8.85
N SER A 98 13.36 27.55 -9.79
CA SER A 98 12.42 26.46 -9.45
C SER A 98 13.09 25.30 -8.72
N SER A 99 14.36 25.01 -9.01
CA SER A 99 15.11 23.94 -8.34
C SER A 99 15.32 24.17 -6.85
N THR A 100 15.34 25.42 -6.37
CA THR A 100 15.56 25.72 -4.95
C THR A 100 14.32 25.55 -4.10
N VAL A 101 13.14 25.37 -4.72
CA VAL A 101 11.87 25.25 -4.00
C VAL A 101 11.32 23.82 -3.98
N LEU A 102 11.94 22.91 -4.73
CA LEU A 102 11.57 21.50 -4.76
C LEU A 102 12.20 20.77 -3.58
N VAL A 103 11.35 20.22 -2.71
CA VAL A 103 11.76 19.35 -1.60
C VAL A 103 11.38 17.92 -1.96
N ASP A 104 12.28 16.97 -1.70
CA ASP A 104 12.01 15.54 -1.87
C ASP A 104 10.79 15.13 -1.03
N ALA A 105 9.73 14.66 -1.70
CA ALA A 105 8.51 14.22 -1.04
C ALA A 105 8.65 12.83 -0.40
N ARG A 106 9.83 12.19 -0.52
CA ARG A 106 10.11 10.82 -0.10
C ARG A 106 9.12 9.83 -0.71
N ARG A 107 8.63 10.13 -1.91
CA ARG A 107 7.58 9.40 -2.61
C ARG A 107 7.91 9.30 -4.09
N SER A 108 7.61 8.16 -4.70
CA SER A 108 7.71 7.97 -6.14
C SER A 108 6.48 7.31 -6.70
N LEU A 109 6.11 7.71 -7.92
CA LEU A 109 5.09 7.07 -8.72
C LEU A 109 5.78 6.06 -9.66
N TYR A 110 5.25 4.86 -9.72
CA TYR A 110 5.58 3.85 -10.70
C TYR A 110 4.39 3.69 -11.64
N PRO A 111 4.55 3.93 -12.96
CA PRO A 111 3.55 3.53 -13.92
C PRO A 111 3.39 2.01 -13.90
N VAL A 112 2.15 1.52 -13.93
CA VAL A 112 1.85 0.10 -14.11
C VAL A 112 1.49 -0.09 -15.57
N VAL A 113 2.35 -0.79 -16.30
CA VAL A 113 2.32 -0.92 -17.75
C VAL A 113 1.85 -2.32 -18.14
N VAL A 114 0.93 -2.39 -19.11
CA VAL A 114 0.54 -3.64 -19.77
C VAL A 114 0.62 -3.41 -21.28
N ASP A 115 1.31 -4.30 -21.99
CA ASP A 115 1.41 -4.26 -23.45
C ASP A 115 1.80 -2.85 -23.97
N GLN A 116 2.79 -2.22 -23.29
CA GLN A 116 3.32 -0.87 -23.55
C GLN A 116 2.37 0.32 -23.25
N ARG A 117 1.18 0.07 -22.73
CA ARG A 117 0.23 1.09 -22.28
C ARG A 117 0.28 1.25 -20.77
N VAL A 118 0.27 2.48 -20.27
CA VAL A 118 0.06 2.74 -18.84
C VAL A 118 -1.40 2.44 -18.51
N ALA A 119 -1.63 1.40 -17.70
CA ALA A 119 -2.95 0.99 -17.27
C ALA A 119 -3.31 1.59 -15.90
N SER A 120 -2.32 1.68 -15.01
CA SER A 120 -2.53 2.14 -13.64
C SER A 120 -1.26 2.81 -13.11
N SER A 121 -1.27 3.18 -11.84
CA SER A 121 -0.15 3.78 -11.14
C SER A 121 -0.05 3.22 -9.72
N LEU A 122 1.19 3.18 -9.23
CA LEU A 122 1.53 2.73 -7.88
C LEU A 122 2.40 3.79 -7.21
N PHE A 123 2.02 4.21 -6.01
CA PHE A 123 2.86 5.06 -5.19
C PHE A 123 3.67 4.26 -4.19
N VAL A 124 4.94 4.62 -4.04
CA VAL A 124 5.83 4.10 -3.01
C VAL A 124 6.36 5.26 -2.17
N MET A 125 6.28 5.15 -0.85
CA MET A 125 6.70 6.17 0.09
C MET A 125 7.76 5.62 1.06
N ARG A 126 8.75 6.44 1.41
CA ARG A 126 9.74 6.13 2.45
C ARG A 126 9.21 6.60 3.81
N HIS A 127 9.08 5.65 4.72
CA HIS A 127 8.84 5.84 6.14
C HIS A 127 10.14 5.60 6.92
N ASP A 128 10.10 5.81 8.23
CA ASP A 128 11.28 5.69 9.10
C ASP A 128 11.79 4.25 9.20
N ASP A 129 10.91 3.27 9.02
CA ASP A 129 11.19 1.84 9.10
C ASP A 129 11.33 1.14 7.73
N GLY A 130 11.22 1.89 6.63
CA GLY A 130 11.44 1.36 5.28
C GLY A 130 10.53 1.97 4.22
N TRP A 131 10.51 1.34 3.04
CA TRP A 131 9.68 1.75 1.92
C TRP A 131 8.37 0.95 1.88
N ARG A 132 7.25 1.59 1.55
CA ARG A 132 5.95 0.93 1.38
C ARG A 132 5.26 1.39 0.12
N ALA A 133 4.52 0.48 -0.51
CA ALA A 133 3.46 0.87 -1.43
C ALA A 133 2.30 1.48 -0.64
N THR A 134 1.76 2.61 -1.09
CA THR A 134 0.74 3.37 -0.35
C THR A 134 -0.58 3.50 -1.10
N ASP A 135 -0.55 3.64 -2.43
CA ASP A 135 -1.75 3.93 -3.21
C ASP A 135 -1.67 3.26 -4.58
N PHE A 136 -2.85 2.92 -5.09
CA PHE A 136 -3.07 2.44 -6.45
C PHE A 136 -4.11 3.34 -7.11
N GLY A 137 -3.89 3.76 -8.35
CA GLY A 137 -4.82 4.63 -9.05
C GLY A 137 -4.76 4.49 -10.56
N SER A 138 -5.90 4.69 -11.22
CA SER A 138 -5.93 4.80 -12.69
C SER A 138 -5.23 6.09 -13.14
N ALA A 139 -4.44 6.00 -14.21
CA ALA A 139 -3.88 7.15 -14.90
C ALA A 139 -4.90 7.78 -15.86
#